data_AF-A0A699YQN2-F1
#
_entry.id   AF-A0A699YQN2-F1
#
_cell.length_a   1.000
_cell.length_b   1.000
_cell.length_c   1.000
_cell.angle_alpha   90.00
_cell.angle_beta   90.00
_cell.angle_gamma   90.00
#
_symmetry.space_group_name_H-M   'P 1'
#
loop_
_entity.id
_entity.type
_entity.pdbx_description
1 polymer ?
#
loop_
_entity_poly.entity_id
_entity_poly.type
_entity_poly.pdbx_seq_one_letter_code
_entity_poly.pdbx_strand_id
1 'polypeptide(L)'
;MDFVCARCGTRNTRQFQDGKFKPPDKCDGDGCSGKRFEACRSEAVCVDWQKIRLQEVIGSDKQSSGQVPRTVEVELTDDLVGSCVVGDVVTVFAAVKHLAAGEGLALSEQPE
;
A
#
# COMPACT_ATOMS: atom_id res chain seq x y z
N MET A 1 6.89 -10.02 5.53
CA MET A 1 6.96 -11.44 5.14
C MET A 1 8.40 -11.91 5.22
N ASP A 2 8.60 -13.15 5.65
CA ASP A 2 9.93 -13.73 5.79
C ASP A 2 10.32 -14.64 4.62
N PHE A 3 11.62 -14.61 4.33
CA PHE A 3 12.25 -15.37 3.27
C PHE A 3 13.46 -16.12 3.80
N VAL A 4 13.55 -17.41 3.54
CA VAL A 4 14.69 -18.24 3.94
C VAL A 4 15.67 -18.34 2.78
N CYS A 5 16.93 -18.00 3.03
CA CYS A 5 17.98 -18.15 2.02
C CYS A 5 18.25 -19.63 1.76
N ALA A 6 18.15 -20.06 0.50
CA ALA A 6 18.39 -21.46 0.12
C ALA A 6 19.86 -21.90 0.27
N ARG A 7 20.80 -20.95 0.48
CA ARG A 7 22.23 -21.25 0.66
C ARG A 7 22.64 -21.38 2.12
N CYS A 8 22.28 -20.41 2.96
CA CYS A 8 22.75 -20.32 4.35
C CYS A 8 21.64 -20.47 5.40
N GLY A 9 20.37 -20.56 4.99
CA GLY A 9 19.23 -20.66 5.91
C GLY A 9 18.88 -19.35 6.64
N THR A 10 19.62 -18.26 6.45
CA THR A 10 19.31 -16.96 7.08
C THR A 10 17.94 -16.47 6.67
N ARG A 11 17.19 -15.97 7.65
CA ARG A 11 15.87 -15.36 7.45
C ARG A 11 16.00 -13.89 7.06
N ASN A 12 15.23 -13.47 6.06
CA ASN A 12 15.25 -12.12 5.51
C ASN A 12 13.81 -11.60 5.51
N THR A 13 13.54 -10.61 6.35
CA THR A 13 12.20 -10.00 6.43
C THR A 13 12.10 -8.87 5.43
N ARG A 14 11.04 -8.87 4.61
CA ARG A 14 10.72 -7.78 3.67
C ARG A 14 9.28 -7.33 3.85
N GLN A 15 9.07 -6.02 3.78
CA GLN A 15 7.76 -5.39 3.68
C GLN A 15 7.48 -5.11 2.20
N PHE A 16 6.25 -5.36 1.78
CA PHE A 16 5.82 -5.12 0.41
C PHE A 16 5.17 -3.74 0.33
N GLN A 17 5.86 -2.80 -0.31
CA GLN A 17 5.27 -1.51 -0.64
C GLN A 17 4.14 -1.74 -1.64
N ASP A 18 2.99 -1.12 -1.40
CA ASP A 18 1.80 -1.20 -2.26
C ASP A 18 1.27 -2.62 -2.47
N GLY A 19 1.56 -3.54 -1.54
CA GLY A 19 1.19 -4.95 -1.66
C GLY A 19 1.93 -5.71 -2.76
N LYS A 20 2.91 -5.10 -3.45
CA LYS A 20 3.65 -5.74 -4.52
C LYS A 20 4.67 -6.73 -3.97
N PHE A 21 4.48 -8.01 -4.26
CA PHE A 21 5.41 -9.06 -3.84
C PHE A 21 6.79 -8.84 -4.48
N LYS A 22 7.81 -8.66 -3.64
CA LYS A 22 9.20 -8.52 -4.08
C LYS A 22 10.14 -9.28 -3.14
N PRO A 23 10.72 -10.42 -3.56
CA PRO A 23 11.67 -11.16 -2.73
C PRO A 23 12.97 -10.36 -2.53
N PRO A 24 13.80 -10.70 -1.54
CA PRO A 24 15.10 -10.08 -1.34
C PRO A 24 16.02 -10.28 -2.55
N ASP A 25 16.72 -9.23 -2.96
CA ASP A 25 17.73 -9.31 -4.04
C ASP A 25 19.09 -9.85 -3.54
N LYS A 26 19.33 -9.75 -2.22
CA LYS A 26 20.55 -10.20 -1.53
C LYS A 26 20.21 -10.70 -0.14
N CYS A 27 20.99 -11.68 0.33
CA CYS A 27 20.87 -12.22 1.68
C CYS A 27 21.48 -11.27 2.72
N ASP A 28 20.79 -11.13 3.85
CA ASP A 28 21.20 -10.36 5.02
C ASP A 28 22.22 -11.11 5.90
N GLY A 29 22.53 -12.38 5.59
CA GLY A 29 23.48 -13.18 6.33
C GLY A 29 24.94 -12.78 6.07
N ASP A 30 25.75 -12.77 7.12
CA ASP A 30 27.17 -12.39 7.05
C ASP A 30 27.96 -13.27 6.08
N GLY A 31 28.65 -12.62 5.14
CA GLY A 31 29.45 -13.29 4.10
C GLY A 31 28.64 -14.07 3.08
N CYS A 32 27.30 -14.04 3.10
CA CYS A 32 26.46 -14.79 2.18
C CYS A 32 26.14 -14.00 0.90
N SER A 33 26.49 -14.56 -0.26
CA SER A 33 26.10 -14.05 -1.59
C SER A 33 24.90 -14.77 -2.20
N GLY A 34 24.05 -15.39 -1.36
CA GLY A 34 22.84 -16.09 -1.80
C GLY A 34 21.83 -15.15 -2.45
N LYS A 35 21.25 -15.60 -3.57
CA LYS A 35 20.22 -14.87 -4.36
C LYS A 35 18.91 -15.64 -4.52
N ARG A 36 18.85 -16.87 -3.99
CA ARG A 36 17.65 -17.73 -4.04
C ARG A 36 17.03 -17.77 -2.67
N PHE A 37 15.74 -17.48 -2.63
CA PHE A 37 14.96 -17.36 -1.40
C PHE A 37 13.67 -18.16 -1.52
N GLU A 38 13.33 -18.85 -0.44
CA GLU A 38 12.04 -19.51 -0.27
C GLU A 38 11.14 -18.63 0.58
N ALA A 39 9.95 -18.32 0.10
CA ALA A 39 9.02 -17.43 0.78
C ALA A 39 8.20 -18.20 1.83
N CYS A 40 8.25 -17.75 3.09
CA CYS A 40 7.45 -18.33 4.18
C CYS A 40 6.02 -17.80 4.12
N ARG A 41 5.21 -18.31 3.18
CA ARG A 41 3.83 -17.84 2.93
C ARG A 41 2.90 -17.95 4.14
N SER A 42 3.05 -19.00 4.93
CA SER A 42 2.28 -19.22 6.16
C SER A 42 2.48 -18.15 7.24
N GLU A 43 3.55 -17.35 7.13
CA GLU A 43 3.91 -16.29 8.09
C GLU A 43 3.72 -14.89 7.50
N ALA A 44 3.08 -14.80 6.33
CA ALA A 44 2.69 -13.52 5.78
C ALA A 44 1.67 -12.85 6.72
N VAL A 45 2.02 -11.67 7.21
CA VAL A 45 1.08 -10.79 7.90
C VAL A 45 0.40 -9.93 6.83
N CYS A 46 -0.91 -10.10 6.70
CA CYS A 46 -1.75 -9.26 5.86
C CYS A 46 -2.31 -8.11 6.70
N VAL A 47 -2.52 -6.96 6.06
CA VAL A 47 -3.14 -5.78 6.68
C VAL A 47 -4.30 -5.37 5.80
N ASP A 48 -5.44 -5.07 6.42
CA ASP A 48 -6.61 -4.59 5.71
C ASP A 48 -6.33 -3.22 5.09
N TRP A 49 -6.90 -2.98 3.92
CA TRP A 49 -6.75 -1.72 3.21
C TRP A 49 -8.08 -1.30 2.59
N GLN A 50 -8.29 0.00 2.49
CA GLN A 50 -9.48 0.59 1.88
C GLN A 50 -9.09 1.82 1.09
N LYS A 51 -9.63 1.97 -0.12
CA LYS A 51 -9.55 3.21 -0.88
C LYS A 51 -10.83 4.02 -0.70
N ILE A 52 -10.68 5.29 -0.35
CA ILE A 52 -11.79 6.25 -0.32
C ILE A 52 -11.55 7.38 -1.32
N ARG A 53 -12.64 7.97 -1.81
CA ARG A 53 -12.59 9.16 -2.67
C ARG A 53 -13.19 10.33 -1.92
N LEU A 54 -12.38 11.34 -1.66
CA LEU A 54 -12.79 12.55 -0.97
C LEU A 54 -13.08 13.64 -1.99
N GLN A 55 -14.14 14.39 -1.74
CA GLN A 55 -14.49 15.58 -2.49
C GLN A 55 -14.17 16.82 -1.66
N GLU A 56 -13.67 17.86 -2.32
CA GLU A 56 -13.50 19.18 -1.71
C GLU A 56 -14.82 19.68 -1.09
N VAL A 57 -14.73 20.25 0.12
CA VAL A 57 -15.87 20.85 0.81
C VAL A 57 -16.20 22.18 0.12
N ILE A 58 -17.40 22.30 -0.42
CA ILE A 58 -17.85 23.52 -1.11
C ILE A 58 -18.41 24.48 -0.05
N GLY A 59 -17.64 25.48 0.37
CA GLY A 59 -18.04 26.43 1.41
C GLY A 59 -17.40 27.81 1.34
N SER A 60 -18.25 28.84 1.19
CA SER A 60 -18.05 30.29 1.42
C SER A 60 -17.25 31.14 0.43
N ASP A 61 -16.24 30.60 -0.26
CA ASP A 61 -15.55 31.38 -1.29
C ASP A 61 -16.38 31.41 -2.58
N LYS A 62 -16.96 32.58 -2.89
CA LYS A 62 -17.72 32.87 -4.11
C LYS A 62 -16.94 32.65 -5.42
N GLN A 63 -15.69 32.18 -5.34
CA GLN A 63 -14.76 32.09 -6.46
C GLN A 63 -14.96 30.86 -7.36
N SER A 64 -15.88 29.95 -7.02
CA SER A 64 -16.11 28.69 -7.75
C SER A 64 -17.57 28.50 -8.21
N SER A 65 -18.32 29.57 -8.48
CA SER A 65 -19.64 29.45 -9.09
C SER A 65 -19.55 28.77 -10.47
N GLY A 66 -19.87 27.48 -10.54
CA GLY A 66 -19.88 26.67 -11.77
C GLY A 66 -18.72 25.69 -11.94
N GLN A 67 -17.76 25.61 -11.02
CA GLN A 67 -16.67 24.63 -11.11
C GLN A 67 -17.11 23.28 -10.51
N VAL A 68 -16.75 22.18 -11.17
CA VAL A 68 -16.91 20.82 -10.62
C VAL A 68 -15.92 20.65 -9.46
N PRO A 69 -16.39 20.23 -8.27
CA PRO A 69 -15.54 20.01 -7.11
C PRO A 69 -14.41 19.02 -7.40
N ARG A 70 -13.21 19.31 -6.91
CA ARG A 70 -12.07 18.42 -7.10
C ARG A 70 -12.20 17.21 -6.18
N THR A 71 -11.62 16.10 -6.61
CA THR A 71 -11.58 14.86 -5.82
C THR A 71 -10.17 14.35 -5.67
N VAL A 72 -9.88 13.73 -4.53
CA VAL A 72 -8.62 13.03 -4.24
C VAL A 72 -8.91 11.62 -3.77
N GLU A 73 -8.08 10.66 -4.16
CA GLU A 73 -8.12 9.30 -3.63
C GLU A 73 -7.18 9.17 -2.44
N VAL A 74 -7.62 8.49 -1.39
CA VAL A 74 -6.83 8.23 -0.19
C VAL A 74 -6.88 6.75 0.13
N GLU A 75 -5.72 6.17 0.42
CA GLU A 75 -5.58 4.80 0.90
C GLU A 75 -5.54 4.82 2.43
N LEU A 76 -6.45 4.06 3.04
CA LEU A 76 -6.51 3.78 4.48
C LEU A 76 -6.01 2.36 4.72
N THR A 77 -5.32 2.14 5.83
CA THR A 77 -4.76 0.85 6.21
C THR A 77 -5.00 0.57 7.69
N ASP A 78 -5.04 -0.71 8.06
CA ASP A 78 -5.12 -1.16 9.46
C ASP A 78 -6.36 -0.59 10.18
N ASP A 79 -6.18 0.10 11.30
CA ASP A 79 -7.23 0.66 12.15
C ASP A 79 -8.07 1.77 11.51
N LEU A 80 -7.57 2.39 10.43
CA LEU A 80 -8.31 3.40 9.67
C LEU A 80 -9.35 2.79 8.73
N VAL A 81 -9.30 1.48 8.45
CA VAL A 81 -10.27 0.83 7.58
C VAL A 81 -11.66 0.85 8.25
N GLY A 82 -12.65 1.37 7.52
CA GLY A 82 -14.02 1.51 8.03
C GLY A 82 -14.23 2.67 9.00
N SER A 83 -13.25 3.57 9.18
CA SER A 83 -13.37 4.71 10.11
C SER A 83 -14.32 5.81 9.63
N CYS A 84 -14.76 5.78 8.37
CA CYS A 84 -15.70 6.73 7.79
C CYS A 84 -16.69 6.05 6.84
N VAL A 85 -17.85 6.66 6.66
CA VAL A 85 -18.88 6.22 5.72
C VAL A 85 -19.14 7.28 4.65
N VAL A 86 -19.86 6.88 3.60
CA VAL A 86 -20.21 7.78 2.51
C VAL A 86 -21.09 8.92 3.03
N GLY A 87 -20.67 10.16 2.75
CA GLY A 87 -21.37 11.37 3.17
C GLY A 87 -20.71 12.08 4.35
N ASP A 88 -19.77 11.44 5.05
CA ASP A 88 -19.03 12.09 6.13
C ASP A 88 -18.18 13.26 5.63
N VAL A 89 -18.17 14.35 6.40
CA VAL A 89 -17.22 15.45 6.21
C VAL A 89 -16.01 15.17 7.10
N VAL A 90 -14.89 14.81 6.47
CA VAL A 90 -13.68 14.37 7.17
C VAL A 90 -12.51 15.33 6.95
N THR A 91 -11.61 15.38 7.92
CA THR A 91 -10.27 15.98 7.77
C THR A 91 -9.24 14.86 7.79
N VAL A 92 -8.39 14.79 6.77
CA VAL A 92 -7.42 13.72 6.60
C VAL A 92 -5.99 14.25 6.68
N PHE A 93 -5.17 13.60 7.50
CA PHE A 93 -3.73 13.78 7.54
C PHE A 93 -3.09 12.54 6.90
N ALA A 94 -2.40 12.72 5.78
CA ALA A 94 -1.81 11.61 5.03
C ALA A 94 -0.52 12.03 4.31
N ALA A 95 0.29 11.05 3.94
CA ALA A 95 1.42 11.26 3.05
C ALA A 95 0.93 11.40 1.60
N VAL A 96 1.50 12.36 0.85
CA VAL A 96 1.18 12.55 -0.57
C VAL A 96 2.02 11.59 -1.40
N LYS A 97 1.35 10.80 -2.24
CA LYS A 97 1.99 9.86 -3.17
C LYS A 97 1.67 10.24 -4.61
N HIS A 98 2.71 10.34 -5.43
CA HIS A 98 2.55 10.55 -6.87
C HIS A 98 2.57 9.20 -7.59
N LEU A 99 1.50 8.88 -8.32
CA LEU A 99 1.40 7.65 -9.10
C LEU A 99 1.70 7.96 -10.57
N ALA A 100 2.48 7.11 -11.23
CA ALA A 100 2.66 7.20 -12.67
C ALA A 100 1.33 6.86 -13.38
N ALA A 101 1.04 7.55 -14.48
CA ALA A 101 -0.17 7.30 -15.26
C ALA A 101 -0.21 5.83 -15.73
N GLY A 102 -1.17 5.06 -15.24
CA GLY A 102 -1.34 3.63 -15.55
C GLY A 102 -1.13 2.67 -14.38
N GLU A 103 -0.57 3.13 -13.25
CA GLU A 103 -0.53 2.35 -12.00
C GLU A 103 -1.82 2.55 -11.19
N GLY A 104 -2.97 2.26 -11.79
CA GLY A 104 -4.11 1.84 -10.98
C GLY A 104 -3.69 0.52 -10.33
N LEU A 105 -3.89 0.38 -9.01
CA LEU A 105 -3.51 -0.81 -8.22
C LEU A 105 -3.84 -2.08 -9.01
N ALA A 106 -2.84 -2.64 -9.66
CA ALA A 106 -2.90 -4.01 -10.11
C ALA A 106 -2.88 -4.81 -8.81
N LEU A 107 -4.08 -5.17 -8.33
CA LEU A 107 -4.22 -6.38 -7.55
C LEU A 107 -3.67 -7.47 -8.46
N SER A 108 -2.39 -7.78 -8.31
CA SER A 108 -1.83 -8.99 -8.87
C SER A 108 -2.48 -10.14 -8.11
N GLU A 109 -3.70 -10.50 -8.50
CA GLU A 109 -4.24 -11.82 -8.28
C GLU A 109 -3.20 -12.78 -8.84
N GLN A 110 -2.48 -13.47 -7.96
CA GLN A 110 -1.59 -14.55 -8.34
C GLN A 110 -2.27 -15.84 -7.88
N PRO A 111 -2.35 -16.85 -8.78
CA PRO A 111 -2.99 -18.11 -8.46
C PRO A 111 -2.25 -18.81 -7.32
N GLU A 112 -3.04 -19.53 -6.52
CA GLU A 112 -2.63 -20.36 -5.38
C GLU A 112 -1.49 -21.35 -5.71
#